data_AF-A0A947CRB5-F1
#
_entry.id   AF-A0A947CRB5-F1
#
_cell.length_a   1.000
_cell.length_b   1.000
_cell.length_c   1.000
_cell.angle_alpha   90.00
_cell.angle_beta   90.00
_cell.angle_gamma   90.00
#
_symmetry.space_group_name_H-M   'P 1'
#
loop_
_entity.id
_entity.type
_entity.pdbx_description
1 polymer ?
#
loop_
_entity_poly.entity_id
_entity_poly.type
_entity_poly.pdbx_seq_one_letter_code
_entity_poly.pdbx_strand_id
1 'polypeptide(L)' 'RLEAAVGAERTELRAELDRVTDAVRAEKTAEVAEEFDGVHNVQRAREVGAVHEIIAPSQMRPYLIEAVERGIAKALAKA' A
#
# COMPACT_ATOMS: atom_id res chain seq x y z
N ARG A 1 28.06 25.28 2.17
CA ARG A 1 29.38 24.58 2.21
C ARG A 1 29.74 24.06 0.83
N LEU A 2 29.02 23.07 0.30
CA LEU A 2 29.26 22.51 -1.04
C LEU A 2 29.30 23.56 -2.18
N GLU A 3 28.39 24.54 -2.16
CA GLU A 3 28.31 25.66 -3.12
C GLU A 3 29.62 26.47 -3.24
N ALA A 4 30.37 26.59 -2.14
CA ALA A 4 31.60 27.38 -2.07
C ALA A 4 32.88 26.52 -2.15
N ALA A 5 32.76 25.19 -2.15
CA ALA A 5 33.89 24.26 -2.17
C ALA A 5 34.41 24.02 -3.60
N VAL A 6 35.71 23.77 -3.73
CA VAL A 6 36.40 23.54 -5.01
C VAL A 6 37.26 22.29 -4.96
N GLY A 7 37.56 21.73 -6.13
CA GLY A 7 38.46 20.57 -6.25
C GLY A 7 38.02 19.36 -5.42
N ALA A 8 38.95 18.78 -4.66
CA ALA A 8 38.73 17.57 -3.87
C ALA A 8 37.66 17.74 -2.79
N GLU A 9 37.65 18.88 -2.08
CA GLU A 9 36.66 19.17 -1.04
C GLU A 9 35.23 19.14 -1.59
N ARG A 10 35.03 19.68 -2.81
CA ARG A 10 33.72 19.65 -3.48
C ARG A 10 33.28 18.22 -3.80
N THR A 11 34.21 17.37 -4.22
CA THR A 11 33.93 15.96 -4.52
C THR A 11 33.55 15.20 -3.25
N GLU A 12 34.28 15.42 -2.16
CA GLU A 12 34.00 14.79 -0.87
C GLU A 12 32.64 15.21 -0.30
N LEU A 13 32.36 16.51 -0.29
CA LEU A 13 31.07 17.04 0.17
C LEU A 13 29.89 16.57 -0.69
N ARG A 14 30.11 16.34 -2.00
CA ARG A 14 29.08 15.75 -2.88
C ARG A 14 28.80 14.30 -2.48
N ALA A 15 29.85 13.50 -2.29
CA ALA A 15 29.70 12.12 -1.86
C ALA A 15 29.05 12.01 -0.47
N GLU A 16 29.34 12.92 0.44
CA GLU A 16 28.66 13.00 1.73
C GLU A 16 27.18 13.37 1.58
N LEU A 17 26.86 14.39 0.78
CA LEU A 17 25.48 14.77 0.49
C LEU A 17 24.68 13.62 -0.11
N ASP A 18 25.25 12.90 -1.07
CA ASP A 18 24.59 11.77 -1.73
C ASP A 18 24.31 10.66 -0.71
N ARG A 19 25.30 10.29 0.13
CA ARG A 19 25.10 9.30 1.21
C ARG A 19 23.99 9.69 2.18
N VAL A 20 23.98 10.95 2.63
CA VAL A 20 22.96 11.44 3.57
C VAL A 20 21.59 11.49 2.90
N THR A 21 21.54 11.90 1.63
CA THR A 21 20.28 11.97 0.87
C THR A 21 19.68 10.58 0.70
N ASP A 22 20.49 9.58 0.36
CA ASP A 22 20.03 8.20 0.20
C ASP A 22 19.52 7.62 1.52
N ALA A 23 20.21 7.88 2.64
CA ALA A 23 19.76 7.46 3.96
C ALA A 23 18.40 8.08 4.34
N VAL A 24 18.28 9.41 4.22
CA VAL A 24 17.03 10.12 4.53
C VAL A 24 15.91 9.70 3.60
N ARG A 25 16.20 9.44 2.32
CA ARG A 25 15.20 8.96 1.37
C ARG A 25 14.66 7.59 1.76
N ALA A 26 15.53 6.68 2.18
CA ALA A 26 15.13 5.37 2.67
C ALA A 26 14.24 5.49 3.93
N GLU A 27 14.65 6.32 4.89
CA GLU A 27 13.85 6.60 6.11
C GLU A 27 12.46 7.14 5.76
N LYS A 28 12.38 8.15 4.90
CA LYS A 28 11.10 8.75 4.51
C LYS A 28 10.24 7.82 3.66
N THR A 29 10.85 6.96 2.87
CA THR A 29 10.11 5.92 2.13
C THR A 29 9.48 4.90 3.09
N ALA A 30 10.22 4.49 4.13
CA ALA A 30 9.69 3.59 5.15
C ALA A 30 8.55 4.22 5.95
N GLU A 31 8.69 5.50 6.34
CA GLU A 31 7.63 6.25 7.04
C GLU A 31 6.34 6.34 6.22
N VAL A 32 6.46 6.65 4.92
CA VAL A 32 5.30 6.70 4.02
C VAL A 32 4.69 5.31 3.80
N ALA A 33 5.51 4.26 3.71
CA ALA A 33 5.01 2.89 3.58
C ALA A 33 4.19 2.46 4.81
N GLU A 34 4.65 2.80 6.02
CA GLU A 34 3.93 2.52 7.26
C GLU A 34 2.58 3.26 7.32
N GLU A 35 2.56 4.55 6.97
CA GLU A 35 1.32 5.31 6.88
C GLU A 35 0.36 4.71 5.84
N PHE A 36 0.89 4.33 4.67
CA PHE A 36 0.12 3.71 3.61
C PHE A 36 -0.54 2.42 4.08
N ASP A 37 0.20 1.50 4.71
CA ASP A 37 -0.31 0.22 5.21
C ASP A 37 -1.34 0.41 6.33
N GLY A 38 -1.17 1.43 7.19
CA GLY A 38 -2.14 1.80 8.21
C GLY A 38 -3.50 2.19 7.63
N VAL A 39 -3.52 2.85 6.47
CA VAL A 39 -4.76 3.24 5.77
C VAL A 39 -5.25 2.16 4.80
N HIS A 40 -4.36 1.42 4.14
CA HIS A 40 -4.66 0.45 3.09
C HIS A 40 -4.70 -0.98 3.61
N ASN A 41 -5.48 -1.23 4.66
CA ASN A 41 -5.73 -2.58 5.15
C ASN A 41 -7.15 -3.08 4.81
N VAL A 42 -7.28 -4.39 4.62
CA VAL A 42 -8.53 -5.05 4.16
C VAL A 42 -9.63 -4.94 5.22
N GLN A 43 -9.26 -4.90 6.51
CA GLN A 43 -10.18 -4.75 7.63
C GLN A 43 -10.91 -3.40 7.56
N ARG A 44 -10.17 -2.30 7.39
CA ARG A 44 -10.73 -0.97 7.18
C ARG A 44 -11.57 -0.92 5.91
N ALA A 45 -11.14 -1.58 4.83
CA ALA A 45 -11.93 -1.66 3.60
C ALA A 45 -13.33 -2.25 3.86
N ARG A 46 -13.46 -3.20 4.81
CA ARG A 46 -14.75 -3.72 5.27
C ARG A 46 -15.51 -2.72 6.13
N GLU A 47 -14.83 -2.08 7.08
CA GLU A 47 -15.44 -1.07 7.98
C GLU A 47 -16.07 0.10 7.22
N VAL A 48 -15.42 0.57 6.15
CA VAL A 48 -15.93 1.67 5.30
C VAL A 48 -16.90 1.20 4.20
N GLY A 49 -17.21 -0.10 4.14
CA GLY A 49 -18.15 -0.67 3.17
C GLY A 49 -17.62 -0.81 1.74
N ALA A 50 -16.30 -0.69 1.53
CA ALA A 50 -15.68 -0.93 0.22
C ALA A 50 -15.67 -2.43 -0.14
N VAL A 51 -15.57 -3.31 0.86
CA VAL A 51 -15.77 -4.76 0.71
C VAL A 51 -16.86 -5.27 1.66
N HIS A 52 -17.55 -6.32 1.25
CA HIS A 52 -18.67 -6.87 2.02
C HIS A 52 -18.21 -7.84 3.12
N GLU A 53 -17.28 -8.74 2.80
CA GLU A 53 -16.84 -9.79 3.73
C GLU A 53 -15.39 -10.21 3.47
N ILE A 54 -14.69 -10.60 4.54
CA ILE A 54 -13.33 -11.15 4.51
C ILE A 54 -13.43 -12.64 4.84
N ILE A 55 -13.05 -13.50 3.90
CA ILE A 55 -13.18 -14.95 4.05
C ILE A 55 -11.82 -15.64 4.04
N ALA A 56 -11.74 -16.80 4.71
CA ALA A 56 -10.56 -17.66 4.61
C ALA A 56 -10.42 -18.22 3.18
N PRO A 57 -9.19 -18.42 2.67
CA PRO A 57 -8.99 -18.95 1.32
C PRO A 57 -9.71 -20.28 1.05
N SER A 58 -9.81 -21.16 2.06
CA SER A 58 -10.51 -22.44 1.96
C SER A 58 -12.02 -22.30 1.72
N GLN A 59 -12.61 -21.16 2.09
CA GLN A 59 -14.03 -20.86 1.92
C GLN A 59 -14.34 -20.19 0.57
N MET A 60 -13.32 -19.84 -0.21
CA MET A 60 -13.51 -19.03 -1.43
C MET A 60 -14.44 -19.71 -2.43
N ARG A 61 -14.22 -21.00 -2.73
CA ARG A 61 -15.07 -21.73 -3.68
C ARG A 61 -16.54 -21.84 -3.21
N PRO A 62 -16.85 -22.35 -2.01
CA PRO A 62 -18.24 -22.43 -1.56
C PRO A 62 -18.90 -21.04 -1.48
N TYR A 63 -18.21 -20.03 -0.97
CA TYR A 63 -18.76 -18.66 -0.88
C TYR A 63 -19.14 -18.08 -2.25
N LEU A 64 -18.28 -18.25 -3.26
CA LEU A 64 -18.55 -17.75 -4.61
C LEU A 64 -19.75 -18.45 -5.26
N ILE A 65 -19.90 -19.77 -5.05
CA ILE A 65 -21.07 -20.53 -5.55
C ILE A 65 -22.35 -19.95 -4.95
N GLU A 66 -22.41 -19.81 -3.63
CA GLU A 66 -23.58 -19.27 -2.95
C GLU A 66 -23.88 -17.81 -3.37
N ALA A 67 -22.84 -16.99 -3.56
CA ALA A 67 -23.01 -15.61 -4.01
C ALA A 67 -23.65 -15.53 -5.40
N VAL A 68 -23.24 -16.41 -6.32
CA VAL A 68 -23.83 -16.51 -7.66
C VAL A 68 -25.28 -17.01 -7.58
N GLU A 69 -25.55 -18.05 -6.80
CA GLU A 69 -26.90 -18.59 -6.60
C GLU A 69 -27.86 -17.53 -6.04
N ARG A 70 -27.44 -16.75 -5.03
CA ARG A 70 -28.21 -15.60 -4.52
C ARG A 70 -28.49 -14.57 -5.61
N GLY A 71 -27.51 -14.30 -6.47
CA GLY A 71 -27.64 -13.39 -7.61
C GLY A 71 -28.69 -13.87 -8.62
N ILE A 72 -28.65 -15.16 -8.98
CA ILE A 72 -29.62 -15.81 -9.88
C ILE A 72 -31.02 -15.74 -9.30
N ALA A 73 -31.20 -16.15 -8.03
CA ALA A 73 -32.51 -16.13 -7.38
C ALA A 73 -33.10 -14.71 -7.35
N LYS A 74 -32.27 -13.69 -7.05
CA LYS A 74 -32.69 -12.28 -7.08
C LYS A 74 -33.09 -11.80 -8.47
N ALA A 75 -32.42 -12.27 -9.53
CA ALA A 75 -32.76 -11.93 -10.91
C ALA A 75 -34.10 -12.56 -11.33
N LEU A 76 -34.30 -13.84 -10.99
CA LEU A 76 -35.54 -14.57 -11.30
C LEU A 76 -36.75 -14.00 -10.54
N ALA A 77 -36.57 -13.60 -9.27
CA ALA A 77 -37.66 -13.01 -8.47
C ALA A 77 -38.09 -11.61 -8.94
N LYS A 78 -37.29 -10.96 -9.80
CA LYS A 78 -37.61 -9.65 -10.39
C LYS A 78 -38.27 -9.75 -11.77
N ALA A 79 -38.28 -10.93 -12.38
CA ALA A 79 -38.91 -11.22 -13.66
C ALA A 79 -40.37 -11.64 -13.43
#